data_AF-A0AAJ1PC45-F1
#
_entry.id   AF-A0AAJ1PC45-F1
#
_cell.length_a   1.000
_cell.length_b   1.000
_cell.length_c   1.000
_cell.angle_alpha   90.00
_cell.angle_beta   90.00
_cell.angle_gamma   90.00
#
_symmetry.space_group_name_H-M   'P 1'
#
loop_
_entity.id
_entity.type
_entity.pdbx_description
1 polymer ?
#
loop_
_entity_poly.entity_id
_entity_poly.type
_entity_poly.pdbx_seq_one_letter_code
_entity_poly.pdbx_strand_id
1 'polypeptide(L)' 'MSWYSLRQLAKELGMAPNTFKKYYLEEFPPDRESKTYKGWTSQSVAKIKTAIQGAK' A
#
# COMPACT_ATOMS: atom_id res chain seq x y z
N MET A 1 0.69 -1.73 16.89
CA MET A 1 1.22 -1.78 15.51
C MET A 1 0.06 -2.12 14.57
N SER A 2 -0.46 -1.14 13.81
CA SER A 2 -1.57 -1.38 12.90
C SER A 2 -1.05 -1.83 11.54
N TRP A 3 -1.45 -3.03 11.13
CA TRP A 3 -1.14 -3.58 9.81
C TRP A 3 -2.26 -3.21 8.84
N TYR A 4 -1.89 -2.68 7.70
CA TYR A 4 -2.80 -2.33 6.63
C TYR A 4 -2.74 -3.42 5.57
N SER A 5 -3.90 -3.99 5.25
CA SER A 5 -4.03 -4.87 4.09
C SER A 5 -4.02 -4.06 2.79
N LEU A 6 -3.74 -4.72 1.66
CA LEU A 6 -3.79 -4.11 0.32
C LEU A 6 -5.10 -3.35 0.07
N ARG A 7 -6.24 -3.88 0.53
CA ARG A 7 -7.54 -3.26 0.38
C ARG A 7 -7.67 -1.96 1.19
N GLN A 8 -7.18 -1.95 2.42
CA GLN A 8 -7.21 -0.76 3.27
C GLN A 8 -6.28 0.33 2.73
N LEU A 9 -5.07 -0.06 2.34
CA LEU A 9 -4.11 0.84 1.70
C LEU A 9 -4.70 1.46 0.42
N ALA A 10 -5.25 0.64 -0.47
CA ALA A 10 -5.86 1.13 -1.71
C ALA A 10 -7.07 2.05 -1.45
N LYS A 11 -7.89 1.73 -0.43
CA LYS A 11 -9.02 2.58 -0.02
C LYS A 11 -8.54 3.94 0.52
N GLU A 12 -7.49 3.97 1.33
CA GLU A 12 -6.86 5.21 1.82
C GLU A 12 -6.30 6.07 0.70
N LEU A 13 -5.79 5.42 -0.35
CA LEU A 13 -5.26 6.08 -1.54
C LEU A 13 -6.35 6.47 -2.55
N GLY A 14 -7.62 6.11 -2.30
CA GLY A 14 -8.73 6.36 -3.22
C GLY A 14 -8.64 5.60 -4.54
N MET A 15 -7.94 4.47 -4.57
CA MET A 15 -7.70 3.68 -5.79
C MET A 15 -8.14 2.22 -5.64
N ALA A 16 -8.24 1.51 -6.76
CA ALA A 16 -8.53 0.08 -6.75
C ALA A 16 -7.29 -0.72 -6.30
N PRO A 17 -7.45 -1.78 -5.47
CA PRO A 17 -6.35 -2.61 -5.01
C PRO A 17 -5.61 -3.32 -6.15
N ASN A 18 -6.28 -3.61 -7.27
CA ASN A 18 -5.65 -4.16 -8.47
C ASN A 18 -4.75 -3.12 -9.18
N THR A 19 -5.15 -1.85 -9.19
CA THR A 19 -4.33 -0.76 -9.73
C THR A 19 -3.08 -0.59 -8.87
N PHE A 20 -3.23 -0.59 -7.54
CA PHE A 20 -2.10 -0.58 -6.62
C PHE A 20 -1.17 -1.77 -6.89
N LYS A 21 -1.75 -2.98 -7.00
CA LYS A 21 -0.98 -4.21 -7.25
C LYS A 21 -0.20 -4.18 -8.57
N LYS A 22 -0.74 -3.55 -9.61
CA LYS A 22 -0.15 -3.53 -10.95
C LYS A 22 0.94 -2.46 -11.12
N TYR A 23 0.74 -1.28 -10.55
CA TYR A 23 1.61 -0.12 -10.80
C TYR A 23 2.52 0.21 -9.63
N TYR A 24 2.10 -0.07 -8.39
CA TYR A 24 2.78 0.41 -7.19
C TYR A 24 3.35 -0.70 -6.31
N LEU A 25 3.03 -1.97 -6.59
CA LEU A 25 3.54 -3.09 -5.80
C LEU A 25 5.05 -3.30 -5.95
N GLU A 26 5.59 -3.05 -7.15
CA GLU A 26 7.02 -3.16 -7.42
C GLU A 26 7.82 -2.04 -6.75
N GLU A 27 7.30 -0.80 -6.75
CA GLU A 27 7.90 0.33 -6.05
C GLU A 27 7.73 0.26 -4.53
N PHE A 28 6.60 -0.26 -4.06
CA PHE A 28 6.25 -0.31 -2.64
C PHE A 28 5.92 -1.74 -2.20
N PRO A 29 6.96 -2.57 -2.02
CA PRO A 29 6.77 -3.94 -1.55
C PRO A 29 6.13 -3.95 -0.15
N PRO A 30 5.33 -4.99 0.15
CA PRO A 30 4.76 -5.16 1.48
C PRO A 30 5.84 -5.45 2.53
N ASP A 31 5.73 -4.82 3.70
CA ASP A 31 6.60 -5.12 4.86
C ASP A 31 6.45 -6.57 5.33
N ARG A 32 5.27 -7.15 5.11
CA ARG A 32 4.97 -8.53 5.44
C ARG A 32 4.27 -9.21 4.27
N GLU A 33 4.92 -10.19 3.68
CA GLU A 33 4.31 -11.09 2.71
C GLU A 33 4.16 -12.49 3.30
N SER A 34 2.99 -13.08 3.06
CA SER A 34 2.69 -14.49 3.29
C SER A 34 1.96 -15.01 2.06
N LYS A 35 1.86 -16.34 1.92
CA LYS A 35 1.22 -17.00 0.75
C LYS A 35 -0.12 -16.40 0.35
N THR A 36 -0.89 -15.88 1.30
CA THR A 36 -2.24 -15.32 1.09
C THR A 36 -2.39 -13.86 1.54
N TYR A 37 -1.38 -13.26 2.17
CA TYR A 37 -1.52 -11.96 2.81
C TYR A 37 -0.33 -11.04 2.54
N LYS A 38 -0.64 -9.79 2.19
CA LYS A 38 0.33 -8.70 2.06
C LYS A 38 -0.07 -7.60 3.05
N GLY A 39 0.83 -7.28 3.96
CA GLY A 39 0.64 -6.30 5.02
C GLY A 39 1.66 -5.18 4.92
N TRP A 40 1.18 -3.96 5.05
CA TRP A 40 1.99 -2.75 5.17
C TRP A 40 1.89 -2.21 6.59
N THR A 41 2.99 -1.67 7.09
CA THR A 41 2.99 -0.91 8.33
C THR A 41 2.41 0.48 8.11
N SER A 42 1.96 1.14 9.18
CA SER A 42 1.50 2.53 9.12
C SER A 42 2.56 3.49 8.53
N GLN A 43 3.85 3.23 8.78
CA GLN A 43 4.94 4.01 8.19
C GLN A 43 5.03 3.82 6.67
N SER A 44 4.95 2.59 6.18
CA SER A 44 4.96 2.32 4.74
C SER A 44 3.73 2.91 4.07
N VAL A 45 2.55 2.77 4.66
CA VAL A 45 1.32 3.43 4.16
C VAL A 45 1.49 4.95 4.08
N ALA A 46 2.03 5.58 5.11
CA ALA A 46 2.28 7.01 5.13
C ALA A 46 3.26 7.44 4.04
N LYS A 47 4.37 6.70 3.85
CA LYS A 47 5.34 6.95 2.77
C LYS A 47 4.69 6.84 1.39
N ILE A 48 3.95 5.76 1.15
CA ILE A 48 3.23 5.51 -0.11
C ILE A 48 2.23 6.63 -0.37
N LYS A 49 1.45 7.01 0.65
CA LYS A 49 0.46 8.08 0.56
C LYS A 49 1.12 9.42 0.23
N THR A 50 2.22 9.77 0.90
CA THR A 50 2.98 10.99 0.60
C THR A 50 3.60 10.94 -0.79
N ALA A 51 4.13 9.81 -1.25
CA ALA A 51 4.71 9.69 -2.58
C ALA A 51 3.66 9.84 -3.69
N ILE A 52 2.47 9.24 -3.51
CA ILE A 52 1.39 9.26 -4.51
C ILE A 52 0.60 10.58 -4.48
N GLN A 53 0.31 11.13 -3.29
CA GLN A 53 -0.49 12.36 -3.16
C GLN A 53 0.36 13.64 -3.14
N GLY A 54 1.62 13.56 -2.72
CA GLY A 54 2.54 14.70 -2.63
C GLY A 54 3.24 15.05 -3.94
N ALA A 55 3.02 14.31 -5.02
CA ALA A 55 3.52 14.64 -6.37
C ALA A 55 2.69 15.72 -7.09
N LYS A 56 2.07 16.64 -6.34
CA LYS A 56 1.17 17.67 -6.88
C LYS A 56 1.75 19.07 -6.78
#